data_AF-A0A142WS95-F1
#
_entry.id   AF-A0A142WS95-F1
#
_cell.length_a   1.000
_cell.length_b   1.000
_cell.length_c   1.000
_cell.angle_alpha   90.00
_cell.angle_beta   90.00
_cell.angle_gamma   90.00
#
_symmetry.space_group_name_H-M   'P 1'
#
loop_
_entity.id
_entity.type
_entity.pdbx_description
1 polymer ?
#
loop_
_entity_poly.entity_id
_entity_poly.type
_entity_poly.pdbx_seq_one_letter_code
_entity_poly.pdbx_strand_id
1 'polypeptide(L)'
;MISLKKEPTSRDLRVFAVLQLPFCAIGLTKLIHGVPSWAVIGGVAASSVIAAVGAISPQRIVWIYRGWMRIAFPIGWCVSYGLLAATFYLILTPIGLMMRLAGHDPLHRRPNAGTTFWEERPPAPPADHYLRQF
;
A
#
# COMPACT_ATOMS: atom_id res chain seq x y z
N MET A 1 5.19 10.38 3.54
CA MET A 1 4.78 10.48 4.96
C MET A 1 3.31 10.11 5.07
N ILE A 2 2.99 8.94 5.61
CA ILE A 2 1.60 8.51 5.83
C ILE A 2 1.13 9.24 7.11
N SER A 3 0.35 10.30 6.98
CA SER A 3 -0.16 11.05 8.13
C SER A 3 -1.54 10.54 8.51
N LEU A 4 -1.74 10.21 9.79
CA LEU A 4 -3.05 9.92 10.34
C LEU A 4 -3.91 11.19 10.29
N LYS A 5 -4.98 11.18 9.49
CA LYS A 5 -5.98 12.26 9.51
C LYS A 5 -6.52 12.37 10.94
N LYS A 6 -6.33 13.54 11.55
CA LYS A 6 -6.71 13.81 12.95
C LYS A 6 -8.22 13.84 13.14
N GLU A 7 -8.96 14.18 12.09
CA GLU A 7 -10.42 14.21 12.07
C GLU A 7 -10.96 13.30 10.96
N PRO A 8 -11.57 12.15 11.30
CA PRO A 8 -12.15 11.27 10.31
C PRO A 8 -13.40 11.91 9.69
N THR A 9 -13.47 11.93 8.37
CA THR A 9 -14.65 12.42 7.66
C THR A 9 -15.83 11.45 7.88
N SER A 10 -17.07 11.93 7.89
CA SER A 10 -18.28 11.08 8.01
C SER A 10 -18.38 9.99 6.92
N ARG A 11 -17.68 10.16 5.79
CA ARG A 11 -17.52 9.15 4.75
C ARG A 11 -16.63 7.99 5.21
N ASP A 12 -15.50 8.27 5.86
CA ASP A 12 -14.54 7.25 6.32
C ASP A 12 -15.18 6.32 7.36
N LEU A 13 -16.00 6.90 8.26
CA LEU A 13 -16.76 6.16 9.27
C LEU A 13 -17.83 5.26 8.64
N ARG A 14 -18.50 5.72 7.57
CA ARG A 14 -19.47 4.92 6.82
C ARG A 14 -18.82 3.79 6.03
N VAL A 15 -17.68 4.07 5.40
CA VAL A 15 -16.89 3.04 4.70
C VAL A 15 -16.44 1.96 5.68
N PHE A 16 -15.98 2.36 6.87
CA PHE A 16 -15.63 1.42 7.94
C PHE A 16 -16.84 0.56 8.38
N ALA A 17 -18.02 1.17 8.55
CA ALA A 17 -19.24 0.43 8.91
C ALA A 17 -19.67 -0.57 7.83
N VAL A 18 -19.61 -0.19 6.54
CA VAL A 18 -19.94 -1.07 5.42
C VAL A 18 -18.93 -2.21 5.28
N LEU A 19 -17.65 -1.92 5.51
CA LEU A 19 -16.57 -2.90 5.45
C LEU A 19 -16.72 -4.01 6.51
N GLN A 20 -17.48 -3.77 7.58
CA GLN A 20 -17.77 -4.75 8.62
C GLN A 20 -18.85 -5.79 8.21
N LEU A 21 -19.68 -5.49 7.21
CA LEU A 21 -20.72 -6.39 6.71
C LEU A 21 -20.17 -7.72 6.17
N PRO A 22 -19.14 -7.75 5.30
CA PRO A 22 -18.56 -9.02 4.85
C PRO A 22 -17.93 -9.83 5.99
N PHE A 23 -17.30 -9.18 6.99
CA PHE A 23 -16.81 -9.88 8.19
C PHE A 23 -17.94 -10.54 8.97
N CYS A 24 -19.07 -9.83 9.12
CA CYS A 24 -20.26 -10.36 9.74
C CYS A 24 -20.85 -11.55 8.95
N ALA A 25 -20.91 -11.44 7.62
CA ALA A 25 -21.41 -12.50 6.75
C ALA A 25 -20.54 -13.77 6.82
N ILE A 26 -19.22 -13.63 6.80
CA ILE A 26 -18.27 -14.76 6.91
C ILE A 26 -18.36 -15.43 8.30
N GLY A 27 -18.52 -14.64 9.36
CA GLY A 27 -18.72 -15.19 10.69
C GLY A 27 -20.06 -15.95 10.81
N LEU A 28 -21.13 -15.39 10.23
CA LEU A 28 -22.45 -16.01 10.23
C LEU A 28 -22.45 -17.33 9.43
N THR A 29 -21.79 -17.38 8.27
CA THR A 29 -21.67 -18.64 7.50
C THR A 29 -20.91 -19.70 8.29
N LYS A 30 -19.85 -19.35 9.03
CA LYS A 30 -19.14 -20.30 9.90
C LYS A 30 -19.99 -20.82 11.07
N LEU A 31 -20.86 -19.98 11.64
CA LEU A 31 -21.80 -20.41 12.69
C LEU A 31 -22.88 -21.35 12.13
N ILE A 32 -23.40 -21.06 10.93
CA ILE A 32 -24.39 -21.90 10.25
C ILE A 32 -23.79 -23.27 9.85
N HIS A 33 -22.51 -23.31 9.48
CA HIS A 33 -21.79 -24.55 9.16
C HIS A 33 -21.33 -25.35 10.40
N GLY A 34 -21.79 -24.98 11.61
CA GLY A 34 -21.56 -25.79 12.81
C GLY A 34 -20.14 -25.72 13.36
N VAL A 35 -19.41 -24.61 13.13
CA VAL A 35 -18.11 -24.34 13.76
C VAL A 35 -18.25 -23.23 14.82
N PRO A 36 -19.05 -23.43 15.89
CA PRO A 36 -19.21 -22.44 16.94
C PRO A 36 -17.96 -22.41 17.80
N SER A 37 -17.08 -21.46 17.51
CA SER A 37 -16.02 -21.06 18.43
C SER A 37 -16.44 -19.77 19.13
N TRP A 38 -16.11 -19.63 20.41
CA TRP A 38 -16.32 -18.39 21.16
C TRP A 38 -15.71 -17.18 20.44
N ALA A 39 -14.62 -17.40 19.69
CA ALA A 39 -13.99 -16.38 18.84
C ALA A 39 -14.87 -15.96 17.65
N VAL A 40 -15.59 -16.90 17.03
CA VAL A 40 -16.50 -16.63 15.91
C VAL A 40 -17.76 -15.90 16.40
N ILE A 41 -18.34 -16.35 17.52
CA ILE A 41 -19.51 -15.71 18.13
C ILE A 41 -19.18 -14.28 18.57
N GLY A 42 -18.05 -14.10 19.27
CA GLY A 42 -17.56 -12.77 19.67
C GLY A 42 -17.26 -11.86 18.47
N GLY A 43 -16.65 -12.40 17.41
CA GLY A 43 -16.36 -11.66 16.18
C GLY A 43 -17.60 -11.20 15.42
N VAL A 44 -18.64 -12.04 15.35
CA VAL A 44 -19.93 -11.70 14.74
C VAL A 44 -20.66 -10.64 15.57
N ALA A 45 -20.72 -10.81 16.90
CA ALA A 45 -21.38 -9.85 17.79
C ALA A 45 -20.69 -8.47 17.71
N ALA A 46 -19.36 -8.42 17.79
CA ALA A 46 -18.61 -7.17 17.69
C ALA A 46 -18.82 -6.50 16.32
N SER A 47 -18.75 -7.27 15.23
CA SER A 47 -18.98 -6.74 13.87
C SER A 47 -20.39 -6.21 13.68
N SER A 48 -21.39 -6.91 14.22
CA SER A 48 -22.81 -6.51 14.13
C SER A 48 -23.08 -5.22 14.89
N VAL A 49 -22.53 -5.09 16.11
CA VAL A 49 -22.67 -3.88 16.93
C VAL A 49 -22.01 -2.68 16.25
N ILE A 50 -20.81 -2.86 15.70
CA ILE A 50 -20.10 -1.78 14.99
C ILE A 50 -20.86 -1.37 13.72
N ALA A 51 -21.37 -2.33 12.94
CA ALA A 51 -22.15 -2.05 11.74
C ALA A 51 -23.47 -1.29 12.08
N ALA A 52 -24.21 -1.75 13.09
CA ALA A 52 -25.48 -1.15 13.50
C ALA A 52 -25.29 0.27 14.07
N VAL A 53 -24.31 0.46 14.96
CA VAL A 53 -24.02 1.79 15.52
C VAL A 53 -23.47 2.73 14.44
N GLY A 54 -22.74 2.20 13.45
CA GLY A 54 -22.18 2.97 12.34
C GLY A 54 -23.23 3.48 11.37
N ALA A 55 -24.30 2.71 11.18
CA ALA A 55 -25.45 3.09 10.39
C ALA A 55 -26.32 4.17 11.08
N ILE A 56 -26.51 4.06 12.40
CA ILE A 56 -27.41 4.95 13.15
C ILE A 56 -26.74 6.28 13.56
N SER A 57 -25.46 6.25 13.94
CA SER A 57 -24.76 7.44 14.44
C SER A 57 -23.25 7.35 14.20
N PRO A 58 -22.75 7.82 13.04
CA PRO A 58 -21.34 7.72 12.69
C PRO A 58 -20.43 8.44 13.69
N GLN A 59 -20.90 9.54 14.31
CA GLN A 59 -20.11 10.30 15.29
C GLN A 59 -19.77 9.51 16.57
N ARG A 60 -20.56 8.51 16.98
CA ARG A 60 -20.28 7.71 18.17
C ARG A 60 -19.14 6.70 17.97
N ILE A 61 -18.92 6.26 16.72
CA ILE A 61 -17.85 5.30 16.38
C ILE A 61 -16.49 5.95 16.19
N VAL A 62 -16.40 7.28 16.16
CA VAL A 62 -15.13 8.01 15.98
C VAL A 62 -14.06 7.53 16.96
N TRP A 63 -14.40 7.29 18.22
CA TRP A 63 -13.43 6.80 19.23
C TRP A 63 -12.93 5.38 18.93
N ILE A 64 -13.84 4.48 18.57
CA ILE A 64 -13.52 3.08 18.22
C ILE A 64 -12.67 3.06 16.94
N TYR A 65 -13.08 3.80 15.91
CA TYR A 65 -12.35 3.95 14.66
C TYR A 65 -10.93 4.48 14.90
N ARG A 66 -10.77 5.51 15.75
CA ARG A 66 -9.44 6.05 16.07
C ARG A 66 -8.54 5.03 16.79
N GLY A 67 -9.10 4.26 17.72
CA GLY A 67 -8.36 3.18 18.39
C GLY A 67 -7.94 2.09 17.41
N TRP A 68 -8.87 1.63 16.58
CA TRP A 68 -8.63 0.63 15.55
C TRP A 68 -7.57 1.08 14.53
N MET A 69 -7.68 2.31 14.04
CA MET A 69 -6.74 2.88 13.08
C MET A 69 -5.33 3.04 13.67
N ARG A 70 -5.20 3.24 14.99
CA ARG A 70 -3.89 3.30 15.63
C ARG A 70 -3.16 1.95 15.63
N ILE A 71 -3.90 0.84 15.59
CA ILE A 71 -3.38 -0.52 15.46
C ILE A 71 -3.17 -0.88 13.99
N ALA A 72 -4.12 -0.53 13.11
CA ALA A 72 -4.03 -0.83 11.69
C ALA A 72 -2.92 -0.05 10.98
N PHE A 73 -2.63 1.18 11.43
CA PHE A 73 -1.61 2.04 10.84
C PHE A 73 -0.20 1.43 10.81
N PRO A 74 0.40 0.96 11.92
CA PRO A 74 1.72 0.35 11.89
C PRO A 74 1.75 -0.92 11.01
N ILE A 75 0.65 -1.68 10.95
CA ILE A 75 0.55 -2.83 10.05
C ILE A 75 0.63 -2.38 8.59
N GLY A 76 -0.16 -1.37 8.20
CA GLY A 76 -0.13 -0.81 6.85
C GLY A 76 1.23 -0.22 6.48
N TRP A 77 1.89 0.43 7.43
CA TRP A 77 3.29 0.87 7.28
C TRP A 77 4.20 -0.33 7.01
N CYS A 78 4.23 -1.33 7.89
CA CYS A 78 5.09 -2.50 7.74
C CYS A 78 4.86 -3.22 6.41
N VAL A 79 3.60 -3.39 5.99
CA VAL A 79 3.27 -3.99 4.68
C VAL A 79 3.77 -3.13 3.52
N SER A 80 3.62 -1.81 3.59
CA SER A 80 4.07 -0.91 2.52
C SER A 80 5.59 -0.97 2.34
N TYR A 81 6.34 -0.86 3.43
CA TYR A 81 7.80 -0.97 3.41
C TYR A 81 8.25 -2.39 3.08
N GLY A 82 7.54 -3.42 3.57
CA GLY A 82 7.80 -4.81 3.25
C GLY A 82 7.60 -5.12 1.77
N LEU A 83 6.54 -4.60 1.15
CA LEU A 83 6.29 -4.76 -0.28
C LEU A 83 7.35 -4.04 -1.12
N LEU A 84 7.75 -2.83 -0.71
CA LEU A 84 8.83 -2.09 -1.38
C LEU A 84 10.15 -2.86 -1.28
N ALA A 85 10.50 -3.34 -0.09
CA ALA A 85 11.70 -4.15 0.14
C ALA A 85 11.65 -5.45 -0.68
N ALA A 86 10.53 -6.18 -0.65
CA ALA A 86 10.35 -7.39 -1.43
C ALA A 86 10.51 -7.13 -2.92
N THR A 87 9.87 -6.09 -3.45
CA THR A 87 10.01 -5.69 -4.87
C THR A 87 11.47 -5.37 -5.20
N PHE A 88 12.16 -4.62 -4.34
CA PHE A 88 13.54 -4.23 -4.58
C PHE A 88 14.49 -5.44 -4.54
N TYR A 89 14.38 -6.30 -3.53
CA TYR A 89 15.31 -7.40 -3.31
C TYR A 89 14.98 -8.67 -4.09
N LEU A 90 13.71 -8.95 -4.37
CA LEU A 90 13.29 -10.16 -5.10
C LEU A 90 13.10 -9.94 -6.59
N ILE A 91 12.90 -8.70 -7.04
CA ILE A 91 12.67 -8.40 -8.45
C ILE A 91 13.82 -7.55 -9.00
N LEU A 92 14.02 -6.33 -8.49
CA LEU A 92 15.01 -5.40 -9.06
C LEU A 92 16.46 -5.89 -8.88
N THR A 93 16.79 -6.38 -7.69
CA THR A 93 18.15 -6.86 -7.36
C THR A 93 18.58 -8.06 -8.22
N PRO A 94 17.78 -9.13 -8.39
CA PRO A 94 18.19 -10.24 -9.26
C PRO A 94 18.26 -9.82 -10.72
N ILE A 95 17.38 -8.94 -11.20
CA ILE A 95 17.50 -8.38 -12.56
C ILE A 95 18.85 -7.67 -12.74
N GLY A 96 19.21 -6.79 -11.81
CA GLY A 96 20.50 -6.10 -11.84
C GLY A 96 21.70 -7.06 -11.74
N LEU A 97 21.58 -8.11 -10.93
CA LEU A 97 22.61 -9.15 -10.81
C LEU A 97 22.76 -9.95 -12.11
N MET A 98 21.65 -10.33 -12.75
CA MET A 98 21.65 -11.01 -14.05
C MET A 98 22.27 -10.13 -15.13
N MET A 99 21.95 -8.84 -15.17
CA MET A 99 22.59 -7.88 -16.10
C MET A 99 24.09 -7.78 -15.88
N ARG A 100 24.52 -7.74 -14.61
CA ARG A 100 25.94 -7.72 -14.23
C ARG A 100 26.67 -9.01 -14.64
N LEU A 101 26.04 -10.17 -14.46
CA LEU A 101 26.58 -11.47 -14.89
C LEU A 101 26.63 -11.60 -16.42
N ALA A 102 25.65 -11.04 -17.13
CA ALA A 102 25.64 -10.96 -18.59
C ALA A 102 26.65 -9.95 -19.17
N GLY A 103 27.38 -9.23 -18.31
CA GLY A 103 28.38 -8.24 -18.71
C GLY A 103 27.79 -6.93 -19.26
N HIS A 104 26.47 -6.74 -19.15
CA HIS A 104 25.79 -5.54 -19.62
C HIS A 104 25.95 -4.41 -18.60
N ASP A 105 26.63 -3.34 -19.00
CA ASP A 105 26.85 -2.14 -18.18
C ASP A 105 26.05 -0.96 -18.76
N PRO A 106 24.74 -0.86 -18.47
CA PRO A 106 23.88 0.18 -19.03
C PRO A 106 24.24 1.58 -18.53
N LEU A 107 25.06 1.69 -17.48
CA LEU A 107 25.50 2.96 -16.92
C LEU A 107 26.92 3.34 -17.35
N HIS A 108 27.55 2.57 -18.25
CA HIS A 108 28.94 2.77 -18.71
C HIS A 108 29.90 3.13 -17.57
N ARG A 109 29.77 2.44 -16.43
CA ARG A 109 30.54 2.71 -15.21
C ARG A 109 31.97 2.19 -15.29
N ARG A 110 32.29 1.37 -16.28
CA ARG A 110 33.66 0.95 -16.55
C ARG A 110 34.51 2.17 -16.89
N PRO A 111 35.66 2.38 -16.22
CA PRO A 111 36.55 3.49 -16.55
C PRO A 111 37.02 3.32 -17.99
N ASN A 112 36.65 4.27 -18.85
CA ASN A 112 37.31 4.45 -20.14
C ASN A 112 38.76 4.89 -19.89
N ALA A 113 39.65 4.68 -20.86
CA ALA A 113 41.09 4.97 -20.72
C ALA A 113 41.46 6.44 -20.39
N GLY A 114 40.48 7.33 -20.28
CA GLY A 114 40.65 8.73 -19.87
C GLY A 114 40.52 8.94 -18.36
N THR A 115 41.00 10.08 -17.88
CA THR A 115 40.95 10.49 -16.47
C THR A 115 39.55 10.92 -16.00
N THR A 116 38.57 11.01 -16.91
CA THR A 116 37.21 11.49 -16.61
C THR A 116 36.14 10.64 -17.31
N PHE A 117 34.95 10.56 -16.71
CA PHE A 117 33.76 9.92 -17.29
C PHE A 117 32.97 10.86 -18.23
N TRP A 118 33.59 11.94 -18.71
CA TRP A 118 32.92 12.87 -19.63
C TRP A 118 32.70 12.19 -20.98
N GLU A 119 31.44 12.20 -21.42
CA GLU A 119 31.03 11.73 -22.75
C GLU A 119 30.63 12.96 -23.58
N GLU A 120 31.11 13.04 -24.83
CA GLU A 120 30.81 14.17 -25.69
C GLU A 120 29.31 14.25 -25.97
N ARG A 121 28.70 15.38 -25.60
CA ARG A 121 27.28 15.61 -25.90
C ARG A 121 27.13 15.83 -27.40
N PRO A 122 26.20 15.12 -28.09
CA PRO A 122 25.90 15.42 -29.47
C PRO A 122 25.47 16.89 -29.63
N PRO A 123 25.73 17.51 -30.79
CA PRO A 123 25.38 18.89 -31.05
C PRO A 123 23.89 19.11 -30.80
N ALA A 124 23.55 20.21 -30.12
CA ALA A 124 22.17 20.54 -29.80
C ALA A 124 21.36 20.62 -31.11
N PRO A 125 20.16 20.01 -31.16
CA PRO A 125 19.26 20.20 -32.28
C PRO A 125 18.98 21.69 -32.50
N PRO A 126 18.72 22.11 -33.76
CA PRO A 126 18.35 23.49 -34.04
C PRO A 126 17.08 23.89 -33.28
N ALA A 127 16.98 25.16 -32.90
CA ALA A 127 15.97 25.66 -31.95
C ALA A 127 14.53 25.47 -32.46
N ASP A 128 14.34 25.41 -33.78
CA ASP A 128 13.09 25.15 -34.48
C ASP A 128 12.53 23.73 -34.23
N HIS A 129 13.39 22.77 -33.91
CA HIS A 129 13.00 21.39 -33.60
C HIS A 129 12.16 21.31 -32.32
N TYR A 130 12.42 22.16 -31.32
CA TYR A 130 11.62 22.23 -30.10
C TYR A 130 10.18 22.72 -30.34
N LEU A 131 9.93 23.39 -31.47
CA LEU A 131 8.61 23.87 -31.86
C LEU A 131 7.79 22.81 -32.61
N ARG A 132 8.39 21.66 -32.95
CA ARG A 132 7.76 20.56 -33.71
C ARG A 132 7.97 19.25 -32.96
N GLN A 133 7.13 19.03 -31.94
CA GLN A 133 7.22 17.85 -31.08
C GLN A 133 6.56 16.59 -31.68
N PHE A 134 5.95 16.71 -32.87
CA PHE A 134 5.29 15.64 -33.61
C PHE A 134 5.65 15.70 -35.10
#